data_AF-A0A0J7K885-F1
#
_entry.id   AF-A0A0J7K885-F1
#
_cell.length_a   1.000
_cell.length_b   1.000
_cell.length_c   1.000
_cell.angle_alpha   90.00
_cell.angle_beta   90.00
_cell.angle_gamma   90.00
#
_symmetry.space_group_name_H-M   'P 1'
#
loop_
_entity.id
_entity.type
_entity.pdbx_description
1 polymer ?
#
loop_
_entity_poly.entity_id
_entity_poly.type
_entity_poly.pdbx_seq_one_letter_code
_entity_poly.pdbx_strand_id
1 'polypeptide(L)'
;MELHILYMLSRLHEQRQAVTAYAAERDIPTLTAMQWGMVENIIRVLQPFEEMTKIASSDCETIGYVIPAVVTLHSYLSKRQKDAGVVMLKEELKKAMEERFFDSLGVVVMFIT
;
A
#
# COMPACT_ATOMS: atom_id res chain seq x y z
N MET A 1 -3.98 11.41 9.08
CA MET A 1 -4.71 10.71 8.00
C MET A 1 -4.39 9.22 8.12
N GLU A 2 -5.37 8.33 7.92
CA GLU A 2 -5.21 6.88 8.11
C GLU A 2 -5.64 6.12 6.85
N LEU A 3 -4.86 5.15 6.37
CA LEU A 3 -5.27 4.24 5.29
C LEU A 3 -6.30 3.24 5.82
N HIS A 4 -7.57 3.63 5.80
CA HIS A 4 -8.69 2.77 6.23
C HIS A 4 -8.68 1.37 5.59
N ILE A 5 -8.32 1.26 4.30
CA ILE A 5 -8.25 -0.02 3.59
C ILE A 5 -7.19 -0.97 4.21
N LEU A 6 -6.06 -0.44 4.67
CA LEU A 6 -5.02 -1.22 5.31
C LEU A 6 -5.53 -1.78 6.65
N TYR A 7 -6.20 -0.96 7.47
CA TYR A 7 -6.76 -1.41 8.74
C TYR A 7 -7.86 -2.45 8.54
N MET A 8 -8.76 -2.24 7.58
CA MET A 8 -9.82 -3.20 7.26
C MET A 8 -9.25 -4.57 6.87
N LEU A 9 -8.27 -4.58 5.95
CA LEU A 9 -7.63 -5.82 5.50
C LEU A 9 -6.81 -6.48 6.61
N SER A 10 -6.09 -5.70 7.41
CA SER A 10 -5.28 -6.22 8.53
C SER A 10 -6.16 -6.91 9.57
N ARG A 11 -7.26 -6.26 9.98
CA ARG A 11 -8.23 -6.84 10.92
C ARG A 11 -8.92 -8.08 10.37
N LEU A 12 -9.29 -8.06 9.10
CA LEU A 12 -9.87 -9.22 8.43
C LEU A 12 -8.88 -10.39 8.41
N HIS A 13 -7.61 -10.12 8.11
CA HIS A 13 -6.55 -11.12 8.07
C HIS A 13 -6.20 -11.67 9.46
N GLU A 14 -6.12 -10.83 10.49
CA GLU A 14 -5.92 -11.24 11.88
C GLU A 14 -7.01 -12.22 12.35
N GLN A 15 -8.26 -11.96 11.96
CA GLN A 15 -9.42 -12.76 12.34
C GLN A 15 -9.71 -13.91 11.34
N ARG A 16 -8.83 -14.18 10.36
CA ARG A 16 -9.09 -15.12 9.26
C ARG A 16 -9.56 -16.50 9.71
N GLN A 17 -9.04 -17.01 10.84
CA GLN A 17 -9.44 -18.32 11.37
C GLN A 17 -10.89 -18.29 11.88
N ALA A 18 -11.26 -17.28 12.67
CA ALA A 18 -12.61 -17.12 13.19
C ALA A 18 -13.63 -16.86 12.07
N VAL A 19 -13.26 -16.00 11.11
CA VAL A 19 -14.11 -15.70 9.94
C VAL A 19 -14.32 -16.95 9.09
N THR A 20 -13.28 -17.73 8.83
CA THR A 20 -13.38 -18.97 8.03
C THR A 20 -14.20 -20.03 8.75
N ALA A 21 -14.01 -20.22 10.06
CA ALA A 21 -14.78 -21.17 10.86
C ALA A 21 -16.27 -20.81 10.89
N TYR A 22 -16.60 -19.55 11.18
CA TYR A 22 -17.98 -19.07 11.21
C TYR A 22 -18.66 -19.18 9.84
N ALA A 23 -17.94 -18.84 8.76
CA ALA A 23 -18.48 -18.93 7.43
C ALA A 23 -18.71 -20.39 6.99
N ALA A 24 -17.86 -21.33 7.43
CA ALA A 24 -18.08 -22.76 7.20
C ALA A 24 -19.35 -23.27 7.92
N GLU A 25 -19.65 -22.78 9.13
CA GLU A 25 -20.89 -23.12 9.84
C GLU A 25 -22.16 -22.56 9.17
N ARG A 26 -22.02 -21.48 8.40
CA ARG A 26 -23.14 -20.74 7.79
C ARG A 26 -23.24 -20.91 6.26
N ASP A 27 -22.44 -21.81 5.68
CA ASP A 27 -22.34 -22.04 4.23
C ASP A 27 -22.07 -20.74 3.43
N ILE A 28 -21.29 -19.83 4.03
CA ILE A 28 -20.87 -18.58 3.39
C ILE A 28 -19.57 -18.85 2.64
N PRO A 29 -19.47 -18.50 1.34
CA PRO A 29 -18.22 -18.63 0.59
C PRO A 29 -17.07 -17.86 1.26
N THR A 30 -15.93 -18.53 1.44
CA THR A 30 -14.73 -17.96 2.09
C THR A 30 -13.58 -17.81 1.11
N LEU A 31 -12.57 -17.03 1.52
CA LEU A 31 -11.33 -16.92 0.76
C LEU A 31 -10.52 -18.22 0.86
N THR A 32 -9.99 -18.66 -0.27
CA THR A 32 -9.02 -19.76 -0.35
C THR A 32 -7.69 -19.38 0.29
N ALA A 33 -6.85 -20.38 0.61
CA ALA A 33 -5.49 -20.13 1.13
C ALA A 33 -4.66 -19.21 0.22
N MET A 34 -4.82 -19.34 -1.10
CA MET A 34 -4.15 -18.47 -2.08
C MET A 34 -4.64 -17.02 -1.98
N GLN A 35 -5.94 -16.81 -1.84
CA GLN A 35 -6.53 -15.47 -1.68
C GLN A 35 -6.14 -14.84 -0.35
N TRP A 36 -6.05 -15.60 0.75
CA TRP A 36 -5.52 -15.11 2.01
C TRP A 36 -4.05 -14.68 1.90
N GLY A 37 -3.23 -15.44 1.17
CA GLY A 37 -1.85 -15.04 0.85
C GLY A 37 -1.78 -13.76 0.01
N MET A 38 -2.71 -13.54 -0.92
CA MET A 38 -2.82 -12.27 -1.64
C MET A 38 -3.16 -11.11 -0.70
N VAL A 39 -4.10 -11.28 0.24
CA VAL A 39 -4.46 -10.26 1.24
C VAL A 39 -3.23 -9.89 2.08
N GLU A 40 -2.46 -10.87 2.55
CA GLU A 40 -1.20 -10.65 3.28
C GLU A 40 -0.20 -9.83 2.45
N ASN A 41 -0.04 -10.17 1.18
CA ASN A 41 0.84 -9.44 0.26
C ASN A 41 0.36 -7.99 0.03
N ILE A 42 -0.96 -7.77 -0.09
CA ILE A 42 -1.53 -6.41 -0.24
C ILE A 42 -1.25 -5.57 1.01
N ILE A 43 -1.48 -6.13 2.20
CA ILE A 43 -1.17 -5.46 3.48
C ILE A 43 0.30 -5.05 3.51
N ARG A 44 1.20 -5.95 3.11
CA ARG A 44 2.65 -5.68 3.07
C ARG A 44 3.02 -4.55 2.12
N VAL A 45 2.37 -4.49 0.94
CA VAL A 45 2.60 -3.42 -0.05
C VAL A 45 2.10 -2.07 0.44
N LEU A 46 0.98 -2.05 1.17
CA LEU A 46 0.35 -0.82 1.67
C LEU A 46 0.99 -0.29 2.96
N GLN A 47 1.69 -1.12 3.73
CA GLN A 47 2.27 -0.72 5.01
C GLN A 47 3.22 0.50 4.90
N PRO A 48 4.18 0.57 3.94
CA PRO A 48 5.03 1.75 3.78
C PRO A 48 4.26 3.02 3.45
N PHE A 49 3.12 2.91 2.75
CA PHE A 49 2.27 4.07 2.44
C PHE A 49 1.61 4.62 3.70
N GLU A 50 1.17 3.75 4.60
CA GLU A 50 0.61 4.18 5.88
C GLU A 50 1.67 4.84 6.77
N GLU A 51 2.87 4.27 6.84
CA GLU A 51 3.98 4.87 7.59
C GLU A 51 4.29 6.28 7.09
N MET A 52 4.46 6.45 5.77
CA MET A 52 4.71 7.76 5.18
C MET A 52 3.54 8.73 5.34
N THR A 53 2.30 8.23 5.28
CA THR A 53 1.08 9.03 5.50
C THR A 53 0.97 9.52 6.94
N LYS A 54 1.30 8.66 7.92
CA LYS A 54 1.36 9.03 9.34
C LYS A 54 2.40 10.10 9.60
N ILE A 55 3.60 9.92 9.02
CA ILE A 55 4.66 10.92 9.12
C ILE A 55 4.17 12.23 8.51
N ALA A 56 3.75 12.24 7.23
CA ALA A 56 3.26 13.46 6.59
C ALA A 56 2.06 14.14 7.31
N SER A 57 1.31 13.40 8.13
CA SER A 57 0.19 13.94 8.94
C SER A 57 0.60 14.40 10.35
N SER A 58 1.87 14.31 10.72
CA SER A 58 2.38 14.70 12.03
C SER A 58 2.51 16.22 12.14
N ASP A 59 2.25 16.76 13.33
CA ASP A 59 2.25 18.21 13.60
C ASP A 59 3.63 18.87 13.44
N CYS A 60 4.70 18.08 13.46
CA CYS A 60 6.08 18.57 13.38
C CYS A 60 6.70 18.44 11.98
N GLU A 61 5.97 17.91 11.00
CA GLU A 61 6.53 17.57 9.70
C GLU A 61 6.49 18.74 8.73
N THR A 62 7.54 18.85 7.92
CA THR A 62 7.69 19.94 6.96
C THR A 62 7.46 19.41 5.55
N ILE A 63 7.08 20.30 4.63
CA ILE A 63 6.94 19.96 3.21
C ILE A 63 8.25 19.37 2.61
N GLY A 64 9.40 19.66 3.23
CA GLY A 64 10.70 19.10 2.87
C GLY A 64 10.80 17.58 3.05
N TYR A 65 9.91 16.95 3.84
CA TYR A 65 9.85 15.49 4.00
C TYR A 65 9.06 14.79 2.89
N VAL A 66 8.13 15.50 2.25
CA VAL A 66 7.21 14.92 1.26
C VAL A 66 7.96 14.45 0.01
N ILE A 67 8.93 15.22 -0.48
CA ILE A 67 9.72 14.86 -1.66
C ILE A 67 10.52 13.55 -1.42
N PRO A 68 11.34 13.43 -0.35
CA PRO A 68 11.99 12.18 0.00
C PRO A 68 11.02 11.00 0.20
N ALA A 69 9.85 11.23 0.81
CA ALA A 69 8.85 10.19 1.02
C ALA A 69 8.30 9.63 -0.30
N VAL A 70 7.95 10.50 -1.25
CA VAL A 70 7.48 10.11 -2.59
C VAL A 70 8.56 9.33 -3.35
N VAL A 71 9.81 9.81 -3.34
CA VAL A 71 10.93 9.10 -3.98
C VAL A 71 11.18 7.73 -3.34
N THR A 72 11.09 7.64 -2.02
CA THR A 72 11.26 6.39 -1.27
C THR A 72 10.17 5.37 -1.62
N LEU A 73 8.91 5.79 -1.66
CA LEU A 73 7.79 4.94 -2.05
C LEU A 73 7.91 4.48 -3.52
N HIS A 74 8.31 5.35 -4.44
CA HIS A 74 8.54 5.00 -5.83
C HIS A 74 9.66 3.96 -5.99
N SER A 75 10.77 4.15 -5.27
CA SER A 75 11.87 3.19 -5.21
C SER A 75 11.41 1.84 -4.63
N TYR A 76 10.59 1.86 -3.58
CA TYR A 76 10.02 0.66 -2.98
C TYR A 76 9.17 -0.14 -3.98
N LEU A 77 8.28 0.54 -4.73
CA LEU A 77 7.45 -0.11 -5.75
C LEU A 77 8.28 -0.66 -6.91
N SER A 78 9.39 -0.02 -7.26
CA SER A 78 10.28 -0.45 -8.35
C SER A 78 11.16 -1.65 -8.00
N LYS A 79 11.26 -2.05 -6.72
CA LYS A 79 12.02 -3.24 -6.31
C LYS A 79 11.23 -4.51 -6.64
N ARG A 80 11.85 -5.44 -7.37
CA ARG A 80 11.33 -6.81 -7.55
C ARG A 80 11.38 -7.54 -6.21
N GLN A 81 10.23 -7.77 -5.59
CA GLN A 81 10.10 -8.64 -4.42
C GLN A 81 9.32 -9.91 -4.79
N LYS A 82 9.13 -10.81 -3.82
CA LYS A 82 8.21 -11.96 -3.95
C LYS A 82 6.76 -11.43 -3.92
N ASP A 83 6.38 -10.74 -4.98
CA ASP A 83 5.09 -10.06 -5.15
C ASP A 83 4.05 -10.99 -5.82
N ALA A 84 4.15 -12.29 -5.58
CA ALA A 84 3.28 -13.28 -6.23
C ALA A 84 1.80 -12.94 -5.96
N GLY A 85 1.05 -12.65 -7.02
CA GLY A 85 -0.35 -12.24 -6.95
C GLY A 85 -0.63 -10.75 -6.73
N VAL A 86 0.39 -9.90 -6.49
CA VAL A 86 0.22 -8.44 -6.28
C VAL A 86 1.06 -7.57 -7.22
N VAL A 87 1.70 -8.16 -8.24
CA VAL A 87 2.49 -7.43 -9.24
C VAL A 87 1.69 -6.32 -9.92
N MET A 88 0.47 -6.62 -10.39
CA MET A 88 -0.37 -5.61 -11.03
C MET A 88 -0.72 -4.45 -10.08
N LEU A 89 -0.96 -4.74 -8.79
CA LEU A 89 -1.20 -3.69 -7.80
C LEU A 89 0.00 -2.75 -7.67
N LYS A 90 1.23 -3.30 -7.61
CA LYS A 90 2.44 -2.46 -7.51
C LYS A 90 2.65 -1.60 -8.74
N GLU A 91 2.42 -2.14 -9.94
CA GLU A 91 2.54 -1.38 -11.19
C GLU A 91 1.48 -0.27 -11.27
N GLU A 92 0.23 -0.56 -10.94
CA GLU A 92 -0.83 0.46 -10.94
C GLU A 92 -0.59 1.55 -9.87
N LEU A 93 -0.12 1.17 -8.67
CA LEU A 93 0.27 2.14 -7.64
C LEU A 93 1.44 3.01 -8.11
N LYS A 94 2.42 2.41 -8.79
CA LYS A 94 3.59 3.13 -9.31
C LYS A 94 3.16 4.13 -10.37
N LYS A 95 2.35 3.69 -11.32
CA LYS A 95 1.79 4.55 -12.37
C LYS A 95 0.98 5.70 -11.76
N ALA A 96 0.11 5.42 -10.79
CA ALA A 96 -0.67 6.45 -10.11
C ALA A 96 0.21 7.44 -9.34
N MET A 97 1.35 7.00 -8.79
CA MET A 97 2.33 7.90 -8.19
C MET A 97 3.03 8.78 -9.23
N GLU A 98 3.43 8.20 -10.37
CA GLU A 98 4.04 8.92 -11.48
C GLU A 98 3.11 10.01 -12.02
N GLU A 99 1.85 9.67 -12.31
CA GLU A 99 0.84 10.62 -12.80
C GLU A 99 0.53 11.75 -11.80
N ARG A 100 0.48 11.45 -10.50
CA ARG A 100 0.12 12.45 -9.48
C ARG A 100 1.28 13.35 -9.11
N PHE A 101 2.46 12.78 -8.90
CA PHE A 101 3.59 13.47 -8.33
C PHE A 101 4.67 13.78 -9.35
N PHE A 102 4.96 12.90 -10.31
CA PHE A 102 6.09 13.09 -11.21
C PHE A 102 5.73 13.86 -12.50
N ASP A 103 4.53 13.65 -13.04
CA ASP A 103 4.03 14.45 -14.17
C ASP A 103 3.80 15.91 -13.77
N SER A 104 3.40 16.16 -12.52
CA SER A 104 3.29 17.52 -11.95
C SER A 104 4.65 18.12 -11.53
N LEU A 105 5.62 17.29 -11.13
CA LEU A 105 7.00 17.69 -10.83
C LEU A 105 7.88 17.88 -12.07
N GLY A 106 7.37 17.60 -13.29
CA GLY A 106 8.06 17.89 -14.55
C GLY A 106 8.48 19.37 -14.71
N VAL A 107 7.92 20.27 -13.89
CA VAL A 107 8.36 21.67 -13.80
C VAL A 107 9.52 21.86 -12.81
N VAL A 108 9.60 21.08 -11.72
CA VAL A 108 10.62 21.27 -10.67
C VAL A 108 11.95 20.59 -11.03
N VAL A 109 11.93 19.48 -11.78
CA VAL A 109 13.19 18.83 -12.24
C VAL A 109 13.96 19.69 -13.24
N MET A 110 13.29 20.64 -13.93
CA MET A 110 13.96 21.66 -14.76
C MET A 110 14.67 22.77 -13.96
N PHE A 111 14.44 22.91 -12.64
CA PHE A 111 15.09 23.95 -11.82
C PHE A 111 16.29 23.45 -11.01
N ILE A 112 16.64 22.16 -11.12
CA ILE A 112 17.76 21.56 -10.37
C ILE A 112 18.75 20.83 -11.29
N THR A 113 18.77 21.15 -12.58
CA THR A 113 19.83 20.77 -13.52
C THR A 113 20.38 22.01 -14.22
#